data_AF-A0A1G3BZF4-F1
#
_entry.id   AF-A0A1G3BZF4-F1
#
_cell.length_a   1.000
_cell.length_b   1.000
_cell.length_c   1.000
_cell.angle_alpha   90.00
_cell.angle_beta   90.00
_cell.angle_gamma   90.00
#
_symmetry.space_group_name_H-M   'P 1'
#
loop_
_entity.id
_entity.type
_entity.pdbx_description
1 polymer ?
#
loop_
_entity_poly.entity_id
_entity_poly.type
_entity_poly.pdbx_seq_one_letter_code
_entity_poly.pdbx_strand_id
1 'polypeptide(L)' 'MLDIVIRYEIMGQSPEDIIVALPQINLPQIHDALSYYYEHKSDIDSAWKAAIQETEGMKKMRSSILEKKVGKIKNIYR' A
#
# COMPACT_ATOMS: atom_id res chain seq x y z
N MET A 1 1.32 -10.37 -7.88
CA MET A 1 2.60 -10.40 -7.16
C MET A 1 2.60 -9.36 -6.04
N LEU A 2 2.56 -8.05 -6.34
CA LEU A 2 2.59 -7.00 -5.31
C LEU A 2 1.46 -7.10 -4.26
N ASP A 3 0.25 -7.50 -4.67
CA ASP A 3 -0.89 -7.69 -3.75
C ASP A 3 -0.60 -8.73 -2.65
N ILE A 4 0.11 -9.82 -2.98
CA ILE A 4 0.50 -10.88 -2.04
C ILE A 4 1.46 -10.31 -0.99
N VAL A 5 2.45 -9.55 -1.44
CA VAL A 5 3.46 -8.92 -0.58
C VAL A 5 2.81 -7.93 0.38
N ILE A 6 1.88 -7.10 -0.10
CA ILE A 6 1.17 -6.13 0.73
C ILE A 6 0.34 -6.84 1.80
N ARG A 7 -0.39 -7.89 1.42
CA ARG A 7 -1.20 -8.67 2.37
C ARG A 7 -0.35 -9.34 3.45
N TYR A 8 0.81 -9.83 3.06
CA TYR A 8 1.73 -10.49 3.97
C TYR A 8 2.47 -9.49 4.89
N GLU A 9 3.21 -8.53 4.32
CA GLU A 9 4.08 -7.62 5.09
C GLU A 9 3.31 -6.49 5.77
N ILE A 10 2.27 -5.94 5.13
CA ILE A 10 1.55 -4.75 5.64
C ILE A 10 0.30 -5.15 6.41
N MET A 11 -0.46 -6.10 5.90
CA MET A 11 -1.72 -6.53 6.53
C MET A 11 -1.52 -7.68 7.52
N GLY A 12 -0.32 -8.30 7.58
CA GLY A 12 -0.01 -9.38 8.50
C GLY A 12 -0.79 -10.67 8.25
N GLN A 13 -1.32 -10.87 7.03
CA GLN A 13 -2.05 -12.08 6.66
C GLN A 13 -1.09 -13.25 6.50
N SER A 14 -1.48 -14.45 6.96
CA SER A 14 -0.69 -15.65 6.71
C SER A 14 -0.78 -16.08 5.23
N PRO A 15 0.17 -16.87 4.72
CA PRO A 15 0.09 -17.42 3.36
C PRO A 15 -1.21 -18.20 3.12
N GLU A 16 -1.72 -18.91 4.12
CA GLU A 16 -2.99 -19.63 4.04
C GLU A 16 -4.18 -18.68 3.94
N ASP A 17 -4.20 -17.59 4.72
CA ASP A 17 -5.25 -16.57 4.65
C ASP A 17 -5.27 -15.88 3.28
N ILE A 18 -4.10 -15.69 2.67
CA ILE A 18 -3.97 -15.12 1.33
C ILE A 18 -4.57 -16.05 0.27
N ILE A 19 -4.39 -17.38 0.41
CA ILE A 19 -5.00 -18.36 -0.51
C ILE A 19 -6.52 -18.31 -0.42
N VAL A 20 -7.08 -18.18 0.78
CA VAL A 20 -8.53 -18.06 0.97
C VAL A 20 -9.05 -16.78 0.30
N ALA A 21 -8.32 -15.68 0.41
CA ALA A 21 -8.67 -14.41 -0.23
C ALA A 21 -8.50 -14.42 -1.75
N LEU A 22 -7.59 -15.24 -2.28
CA LEU A 22 -7.21 -15.28 -3.69
C LEU A 22 -7.17 -16.75 -4.18
N PRO A 23 -8.34 -17.39 -4.40
CA PRO A 23 -8.41 -18.83 -4.71
C PRO A 23 -7.78 -19.22 -6.05
N GLN A 24 -7.45 -18.25 -6.90
CA GLN A 24 -6.79 -18.45 -8.20
C GLN A 24 -5.26 -18.63 -8.12
N ILE A 25 -4.65 -18.41 -6.95
CA ILE A 25 -3.21 -18.58 -6.73
C ILE A 25 -2.96 -19.69 -5.72
N ASN A 26 -1.86 -20.40 -5.94
CA ASN A 26 -1.44 -21.51 -5.10
C ASN A 26 -0.34 -21.10 -4.12
N LEU A 27 -0.13 -21.93 -3.08
CA LEU A 27 0.89 -21.68 -2.06
C LEU A 27 2.31 -21.52 -2.66
N PRO A 28 2.75 -22.33 -3.64
CA PRO A 28 4.04 -22.11 -4.30
C PRO A 28 4.19 -20.72 -4.93
N GLN A 29 3.17 -20.22 -5.63
CA GLN A 29 3.18 -18.88 -6.25
C GLN A 29 3.28 -17.76 -5.21
N ILE A 30 2.72 -17.97 -4.01
CA ILE A 30 2.86 -17.02 -2.90
C ILE A 30 4.31 -17.00 -2.43
N HIS A 31 4.93 -18.16 -2.22
CA HIS A 31 6.35 -18.23 -1.84
C HIS A 31 7.29 -17.69 -2.92
N ASP A 32 6.96 -17.88 -4.20
CA ASP A 32 7.70 -17.31 -5.33
C ASP A 32 7.63 -15.78 -5.31
N ALA A 33 6.44 -15.23 -5.09
CA ALA A 33 6.24 -13.79 -4.96
C ALA A 33 6.98 -13.20 -3.76
N LEU A 34 6.96 -13.88 -2.61
CA LEU A 34 7.68 -13.44 -1.42
C LEU A 34 9.20 -13.54 -1.61
N SER A 35 9.69 -14.61 -2.25
CA SER A 35 11.11 -14.78 -2.57
C SER A 35 11.64 -13.64 -3.43
N TYR A 36 10.94 -13.33 -4.53
CA TYR A 36 11.31 -12.20 -5.38
C TYR A 36 11.24 -10.86 -4.62
N TYR A 37 10.23 -10.66 -3.76
CA TYR A 37 10.15 -9.44 -2.96
C TYR A 37 11.35 -9.28 -2.04
N TYR A 38 11.77 -10.33 -1.34
CA TYR A 38 12.92 -10.24 -0.44
C TYR A 38 14.25 -10.06 -1.18
N GLU A 39 14.39 -10.64 -2.38
CA GLU A 39 15.56 -10.42 -3.24
C GLU A 39 15.67 -8.96 -3.70
N HIS A 40 14.54 -8.30 -3.93
CA HIS A 40 14.48 -6.91 -4.40
C HIS A 40 13.96 -5.91 -3.35
N LYS A 41 13.95 -6.28 -2.07
CA LYS A 41 13.30 -5.49 -1.02
C LYS A 41 13.89 -4.10 -0.90
N SER A 42 15.21 -3.98 -1.00
CA SER A 42 15.92 -2.69 -0.96
C SER A 42 15.47 -1.74 -2.05
N ASP A 43 15.32 -2.25 -3.27
CA ASP A 43 14.99 -1.45 -4.44
C ASP A 43 13.53 -1.03 -4.40
N ILE A 44 12.65 -1.95 -4.01
CA ILE A 44 11.21 -1.71 -3.85
C ILE A 44 10.96 -0.71 -2.72
N ASP A 45 11.61 -0.86 -1.56
CA ASP A 45 11.47 0.08 -0.45
C ASP A 45 12.01 1.47 -0.81
N SER A 46 13.10 1.54 -1.57
CA SER A 46 13.66 2.80 -2.06
C SER A 46 12.69 3.50 -3.02
N ALA A 47 12.17 2.77 -4.01
CA ALA A 47 11.17 3.27 -4.94
C ALA A 47 9.88 3.73 -4.23
N TRP A 48 9.45 2.97 -3.22
CA TRP A 48 8.29 3.32 -2.40
C TRP A 48 8.51 4.64 -1.65
N LYS A 49 9.66 4.78 -0.96
CA LYS A 49 10.01 6.01 -0.24
C LYS A 49 10.06 7.21 -1.17
N ALA A 50 10.65 7.05 -2.36
CA ALA A 50 10.69 8.10 -3.37
C ALA A 50 9.26 8.50 -3.83
N ALA A 51 8.39 7.53 -4.09
CA ALA A 51 7.01 7.76 -4.47
C ALA A 51 6.21 8.49 -3.37
N ILE A 52 6.39 8.13 -2.09
CA ILE A 52 5.77 8.85 -0.98
C ILE A 52 6.23 10.31 -0.98
N GLN A 53 7.55 10.56 -1.04
CA GLN A 53 8.09 11.93 -1.01
C GLN A 53 7.58 12.78 -2.18
N GLU A 54 7.48 12.20 -3.38
CA GLU A 54 6.92 12.87 -4.55
C GLU A 54 5.44 13.25 -4.31
N THR A 55 4.62 12.29 -3.86
CA THR A 55 3.19 12.55 -3.61
C THR A 55 2.95 13.57 -2.48
N GLU A 56 3.80 13.60 -1.46
CA GLU A 56 3.75 14.61 -0.39
C GLU A 56 4.09 16.02 -0.92
N GLY A 57 5.06 16.13 -1.83
CA GLY A 57 5.36 17.36 -2.54
C GLY A 57 4.18 17.86 -3.38
N MET A 58 3.50 16.95 -4.07
CA MET A 58 2.32 17.28 -4.88
C MET A 58 1.10 17.69 -4.05
N LYS A 59 0.86 17.05 -2.89
CA LYS A 59 -0.23 17.42 -1.97
C LYS A 59 -0.09 18.85 -1.46
N LYS A 60 1.15 19.31 -1.18
CA LYS A 60 1.41 20.70 -0.77
C LYS A 60 1.08 21.71 -1.88
N MET A 61 1.28 21.32 -3.14
CA MET A 61 1.01 22.19 -4.30
C MET A 61 -0.48 22.27 -4.66
N ARG A 62 -1.21 21.17 -4.48
CA ARG A 62 -2.66 21.11 -4.74
C ARG A 62 -3.44 21.00 -3.43
N SER A 63 -3.65 22.15 -2.78
CA SER A 63 -4.73 22.27 -1.77
C SER A 63 -6.02 21.72 -2.38
N SER A 64 -6.54 20.62 -1.82
CA SER A 64 -7.67 19.93 -2.43
C SER A 64 -8.87 20.87 -2.44
N ILE A 65 -9.64 20.88 -3.54
CA ILE A 65 -10.92 21.61 -3.60
C ILE A 65 -11.82 21.15 -2.44
N LEU A 66 -11.70 19.89 -2.03
CA LEU A 66 -12.36 19.34 -0.86
C LEU A 66 -11.83 19.97 0.43
N GLU A 67 -10.53 20.18 0.62
CA GLU A 67 -10.02 20.87 1.83
C GLU A 67 -10.51 22.32 1.91
N LYS A 68 -10.54 23.03 0.78
CA LYS A 68 -11.12 24.38 0.70
C LYS A 68 -12.62 24.40 1.05
N LYS A 69 -13.35 23.34 0.74
CA LYS A 69 -14.81 23.24 0.96
C LYS A 69 -15.17 22.65 2.33
N VAL A 70 -14.38 21.69 2.82
CA VAL A 70 -14.56 20.95 4.10
C VAL A 70 -14.01 21.75 5.29
N GLY A 71 -13.12 22.72 5.08
CA GLY A 71 -12.79 23.73 6.10
C GLY A 71 -14.02 24.45 6.70
N LYS A 72 -15.15 24.50 5.97
CA LYS A 72 -16.44 25.01 6.50
C LYS A 72 -17.23 24.02 7.36
N ILE A 73 -16.94 22.72 7.29
CA ILE A 73 -17.77 21.65 7.90
C ILE A 73 -17.18 21.19 9.24
N LYS A 74 -15.96 21.60 9.62
CA LYS A 74 -15.34 21.24 10.91
C LYS A 74 -15.98 21.86 12.16
N ASN A 75 -17.16 22.48 12.06
CA ASN A 75 -17.86 23.14 13.16
C ASN A 75 -19.25 22.55 13.44
N ILE A 76 -19.41 21.22 13.32
CA ILE A 76 -20.68 20.53 13.60
C ILE A 76 -20.61 19.50 14.73
N TYR A 77 -19.52 19.49 15.49
CA TYR A 77 -19.48 18.81 16.79
C TYR A 77 -19.17 19.86 17.86
N ARG A 78 -20.22 20.58 18.27
CA ARG A 78 -20.30 21.29 19.55
C ARG A 78 -21.40 20.64 20.38
#